data_AF-A0A7U6KSZ8-F1
#
_entry.id   AF-A0A7U6KSZ8-F1
#
_cell.length_a   1.000
_cell.length_b   1.000
_cell.length_c   1.000
_cell.angle_alpha   90.00
_cell.angle_beta   90.00
_cell.angle_gamma   90.00
#
_symmetry.space_group_name_H-M   'P 1'
#
loop_
_entity.id
_entity.type
_entity.pdbx_description
1 polymer ?
#
loop_
_entity_poly.entity_id
_entity_poly.type
_entity_poly.pdbx_seq_one_letter_code
_entity_poly.pdbx_strand_id
1 'polypeptide(L)'
;MVAHLIHDIYEQTNDLLEAVRAVIPKLHGAFALGIIHVDTPDELVAVRLGSPLVIGVGIGENFIASDQLALLPVTNRFMYLEEGDIAKLTRDSIKVYVNGEEVSREVHEIDAKQHNADKGEFKHYMLKEIYEQPDAVARTLEMAIDNRQASALRDDFLARNEAQLSGVQHVQIIACGTSYHAGMVAKYWFESLMRLSCSVEVASEFRYRNPVVLDNSLVICISQSGETADTLSALREIKNKTQQDWLV
;
A
#
# COMPACT_ATOMS: atom_id res chain seq x y z
N MET A 1 -22.20 -14.09 8.17
CA MET A 1 -23.00 -12.91 7.76
C MET A 1 -22.86 -12.63 6.27
N VAL A 2 -21.67 -12.26 5.76
CA VAL A 2 -21.46 -11.97 4.32
C VAL A 2 -21.88 -13.14 3.43
N ALA A 3 -21.47 -14.37 3.77
CA ALA A 3 -21.86 -15.57 3.02
C ALA A 3 -23.39 -15.77 2.92
N HIS A 4 -24.13 -15.53 4.01
CA HIS A 4 -25.59 -15.65 4.01
C HIS A 4 -26.27 -14.57 3.17
N LEU A 5 -25.81 -13.32 3.26
CA LEU A 5 -26.35 -12.23 2.44
C LEU A 5 -26.13 -12.49 0.94
N ILE A 6 -24.98 -13.04 0.57
CA ILE A 6 -24.69 -13.40 -0.83
C ILE A 6 -25.59 -14.56 -1.25
N HIS A 7 -25.74 -15.58 -0.41
CA HIS A 7 -26.62 -16.72 -0.67
C HIS A 7 -28.08 -16.29 -0.90
N ASP A 8 -28.64 -15.44 -0.03
CA ASP A 8 -30.03 -14.97 -0.12
C ASP A 8 -30.32 -14.22 -1.44
N ILE A 9 -29.34 -13.48 -1.98
CA ILE A 9 -29.47 -12.82 -3.29
C ILE A 9 -29.21 -13.81 -4.42
N TYR A 10 -28.24 -14.71 -4.26
CA TYR A 10 -27.93 -15.73 -5.26
C TYR A 10 -29.13 -16.64 -5.55
N GLU A 11 -29.93 -17.01 -4.54
CA GLU A 11 -31.17 -17.77 -4.75
C GLU A 11 -32.17 -17.08 -5.70
N GLN A 12 -32.05 -15.76 -5.88
CA GLN A 12 -32.92 -14.96 -6.75
C GLN A 12 -32.28 -14.69 -8.12
N THR A 13 -30.96 -14.53 -8.20
CA THR A 13 -30.25 -14.16 -9.44
C THR A 13 -29.67 -15.36 -10.18
N ASN A 14 -29.30 -16.42 -9.47
CA ASN A 14 -28.50 -17.54 -9.95
C ASN A 14 -27.18 -17.11 -10.64
N ASP A 15 -26.66 -15.94 -10.26
CA ASP A 15 -25.41 -15.36 -10.76
C ASP A 15 -24.61 -14.82 -9.55
N LEU A 16 -23.41 -15.38 -9.36
CA LEU A 16 -22.56 -15.07 -8.22
C LEU A 16 -22.03 -13.62 -8.26
N LEU A 17 -21.68 -13.12 -9.44
CA LEU A 17 -21.17 -11.76 -9.59
C LEU A 17 -22.28 -10.75 -9.27
N GLU A 18 -23.48 -10.96 -9.80
CA GLU A 18 -24.62 -10.10 -9.50
C GLU A 18 -25.01 -10.14 -8.02
N ALA A 19 -24.99 -11.33 -7.40
CA ALA A 19 -25.25 -11.47 -5.97
C ALA A 19 -24.22 -10.69 -5.13
N VAL A 20 -22.93 -10.83 -5.45
CA VAL A 20 -21.87 -10.06 -4.78
C VAL A 20 -22.07 -8.56 -4.99
N ARG A 21 -22.28 -8.09 -6.22
CA ARG A 21 -22.49 -6.67 -6.55
C ARG A 21 -23.67 -6.06 -5.78
N ALA A 22 -24.73 -6.82 -5.55
CA ALA A 22 -25.88 -6.36 -4.78
C ALA A 22 -25.65 -6.34 -3.25
N VAL A 23 -24.74 -7.18 -2.74
CA VAL A 23 -24.40 -7.22 -1.30
C VAL A 23 -23.37 -6.16 -0.92
N ILE A 24 -22.33 -5.95 -1.72
CA ILE A 24 -21.20 -5.08 -1.35
C ILE A 24 -21.63 -3.67 -0.88
N PRO A 25 -22.56 -2.96 -1.54
CA PRO A 25 -23.02 -1.64 -1.09
C PRO A 25 -23.72 -1.63 0.28
N LYS A 26 -24.15 -2.79 0.79
CA LYS A 26 -24.81 -2.93 2.10
C LYS A 26 -23.81 -3.17 3.23
N LEU A 27 -22.57 -3.53 2.91
CA LEU A 27 -21.53 -3.81 3.89
C LEU A 27 -20.83 -2.52 4.31
N HIS A 28 -20.47 -2.43 5.58
CA HIS A 28 -19.73 -1.30 6.15
C HIS A 28 -18.45 -1.81 6.80
N GLY A 29 -17.34 -1.10 6.61
CA GLY A 29 -16.03 -1.43 7.16
C GLY A 29 -14.97 -1.59 6.08
N ALA A 30 -13.81 -2.14 6.45
CA ALA A 30 -12.74 -2.51 5.52
C ALA A 30 -12.63 -4.04 5.45
N PHE A 31 -12.65 -4.59 4.24
CA PHE A 31 -12.55 -6.01 3.95
C PHE A 31 -11.97 -6.27 2.56
N ALA A 32 -11.33 -7.44 2.42
CA ALA A 32 -10.97 -8.05 1.16
C ALA A 32 -11.58 -9.45 1.14
N LEU A 33 -12.27 -9.81 0.07
CA LEU A 33 -13.04 -11.05 -0.02
C LEU A 33 -12.68 -11.84 -1.26
N GLY A 34 -12.59 -13.16 -1.10
CA GLY A 34 -12.65 -14.14 -2.18
C GLY A 34 -13.88 -15.01 -1.99
N ILE A 35 -14.78 -15.00 -2.97
CA ILE A 35 -16.06 -15.71 -2.92
C ILE A 35 -16.10 -16.75 -4.03
N ILE A 36 -16.48 -17.98 -3.66
CA ILE A 36 -16.67 -19.11 -4.56
C ILE A 36 -18.06 -19.69 -4.34
N HIS A 37 -18.60 -20.38 -5.34
CA HIS A 37 -19.87 -21.07 -5.24
C HIS A 37 -19.77 -22.47 -5.84
N VAL A 38 -20.43 -23.46 -5.20
CA VAL A 38 -20.33 -24.87 -5.60
C VAL A 38 -20.91 -25.13 -6.99
N ASP A 39 -21.95 -24.39 -7.37
CA ASP A 39 -22.61 -24.54 -8.69
C ASP A 39 -21.84 -23.86 -9.82
N THR A 40 -20.86 -23.00 -9.51
CA THR A 40 -19.98 -22.32 -10.47
C THR A 40 -18.51 -22.47 -10.05
N PRO A 41 -17.96 -23.70 -10.04
CA PRO A 41 -16.66 -23.99 -9.43
C PRO A 41 -15.47 -23.39 -10.17
N ASP A 42 -15.66 -23.00 -11.44
CA ASP A 42 -14.63 -22.36 -12.26
C ASP A 42 -14.57 -20.84 -12.10
N GLU A 43 -15.41 -20.28 -11.22
CA GLU A 43 -15.52 -18.85 -10.97
C GLU A 43 -15.14 -18.48 -9.54
N LEU A 44 -14.35 -17.42 -9.41
CA LEU A 44 -14.03 -16.76 -8.15
C LEU A 44 -14.34 -15.27 -8.29
N VAL A 45 -15.06 -14.71 -7.34
CA VAL A 45 -15.29 -13.26 -7.26
C VAL A 45 -14.45 -12.69 -6.13
N ALA A 46 -13.58 -11.75 -6.48
CA ALA A 46 -12.71 -11.03 -5.56
C ALA A 46 -13.23 -9.60 -5.33
N VAL A 47 -13.16 -9.10 -4.10
CA VAL A 47 -13.61 -7.73 -3.76
C VAL A 47 -12.59 -7.05 -2.88
N ARG A 48 -12.25 -5.80 -3.21
CA ARG A 48 -11.38 -4.94 -2.40
C ARG A 48 -12.13 -3.72 -1.89
N LEU A 49 -12.21 -3.57 -0.56
CA LEU A 49 -12.70 -2.35 0.08
C LEU A 49 -11.91 -2.08 1.36
N GLY A 50 -10.94 -1.17 1.33
CA GLY A 50 -10.10 -0.79 2.46
C GLY A 50 -8.92 -1.73 2.73
N SER A 51 -9.12 -3.05 2.73
CA SER A 51 -8.04 -4.03 2.92
C SER A 51 -7.34 -4.39 1.60
N PRO A 52 -6.01 -4.57 1.59
CA PRO A 52 -5.27 -4.97 0.38
C PRO A 52 -5.75 -6.30 -0.21
N LEU A 53 -5.78 -6.36 -1.54
CA LEU A 53 -6.04 -7.58 -2.31
C LEU A 53 -5.30 -7.48 -3.65
N VAL A 54 -4.53 -8.51 -3.97
CA VAL A 54 -3.77 -8.61 -5.22
C VAL A 54 -4.14 -9.89 -5.95
N ILE A 55 -4.19 -9.81 -7.28
CA ILE A 55 -4.38 -10.95 -8.17
C ILE A 55 -3.03 -11.39 -8.71
N GLY A 56 -2.69 -12.66 -8.53
CA GLY A 56 -1.54 -13.29 -9.18
C GLY A 56 -1.94 -13.88 -10.52
N VAL A 57 -1.25 -13.50 -11.59
CA VAL A 57 -1.56 -13.91 -12.96
C VAL A 57 -0.64 -15.05 -13.40
N GLY A 58 -1.14 -16.28 -13.38
CA GLY A 58 -0.41 -17.49 -13.76
C GLY A 58 -0.58 -17.86 -15.24
N ILE A 59 -0.17 -19.07 -15.60
CA ILE A 59 -0.35 -19.64 -16.94
C ILE A 59 -1.46 -20.69 -16.87
N GLY A 60 -2.67 -20.33 -17.33
CA GLY A 60 -3.86 -21.20 -17.22
C GLY A 60 -4.41 -21.32 -15.80
N GLU A 61 -4.02 -20.40 -14.93
CA GLU A 61 -4.45 -20.30 -13.54
C GLU A 61 -4.33 -18.85 -13.05
N ASN A 62 -5.21 -18.46 -12.12
CA ASN A 62 -5.17 -17.16 -11.48
C ASN A 62 -5.36 -17.34 -9.97
N PHE A 63 -4.73 -16.46 -9.20
CA PHE A 63 -4.69 -16.52 -7.74
C PHE A 63 -5.12 -15.20 -7.14
N ILE A 64 -5.56 -15.21 -5.88
CA ILE A 64 -5.73 -14.01 -5.08
C ILE A 64 -5.02 -14.17 -3.75
N ALA A 65 -4.48 -13.08 -3.23
CA ALA A 65 -3.90 -13.01 -1.90
C ALA A 65 -4.00 -11.60 -1.33
N SER A 66 -3.88 -11.47 -0.01
CA SER A 66 -3.75 -10.15 0.63
C SER A 66 -2.39 -9.50 0.35
N ASP A 67 -1.37 -10.31 0.04
CA ASP A 67 0.01 -9.88 -0.20
C ASP A 67 0.60 -10.70 -1.35
N GLN A 68 1.33 -10.03 -2.25
CA GLN A 68 2.02 -10.62 -3.39
C GLN A 68 3.05 -11.68 -2.98
N LEU A 69 3.67 -11.54 -1.80
CA LEU A 69 4.68 -12.47 -1.29
C LEU A 69 4.15 -13.90 -1.17
N ALA A 70 2.85 -14.05 -0.88
CA ALA A 70 2.20 -15.35 -0.78
C ALA A 70 2.12 -16.09 -2.13
N LEU A 71 2.18 -15.36 -3.24
CA LEU A 71 1.99 -15.88 -4.59
C LEU A 71 3.30 -15.97 -5.39
N LEU A 72 4.40 -15.39 -4.89
CA LEU A 72 5.73 -15.50 -5.50
C LEU A 72 6.16 -16.94 -5.87
N PRO A 73 5.80 -18.00 -5.11
CA PRO A 73 6.14 -19.37 -5.51
C PRO A 73 5.47 -19.86 -6.80
N VAL A 74 4.36 -19.23 -7.22
CA VAL A 74 3.55 -19.68 -8.38
C VAL A 74 3.50 -18.65 -9.51
N THR A 75 3.72 -17.36 -9.22
CA THR A 75 3.79 -16.31 -10.24
C THR A 75 4.57 -15.09 -9.75
N ASN A 76 5.20 -14.37 -10.68
CA ASN A 76 5.81 -13.07 -10.46
C ASN A 76 5.04 -11.91 -11.13
N ARG A 77 3.85 -12.19 -11.66
CA ARG A 77 2.98 -11.20 -12.33
C ARG A 77 1.77 -10.90 -11.48
N PHE A 78 1.55 -9.61 -11.21
CA PHE A 78 0.59 -9.13 -10.23
C PHE A 78 -0.31 -8.04 -10.82
N MET A 79 -1.60 -8.14 -10.55
CA MET A 79 -2.59 -7.10 -10.82
C MET A 79 -3.13 -6.60 -9.48
N TYR A 80 -2.90 -5.33 -9.17
CA TYR A 80 -3.40 -4.71 -7.95
C TYR A 80 -4.81 -4.19 -8.19
N LEU A 81 -5.75 -4.63 -7.36
CA LEU A 81 -7.10 -4.09 -7.34
C LEU A 81 -7.09 -2.71 -6.69
N GLU A 82 -7.94 -1.80 -7.12
CA GLU A 82 -8.16 -0.50 -6.49
C GLU A 82 -9.29 -0.56 -5.45
N GLU A 83 -9.45 0.54 -4.72
CA GLU A 83 -10.52 0.70 -3.74
C GLU A 83 -11.90 0.62 -4.43
N GLY A 84 -12.73 -0.36 -4.03
CA GLY A 84 -14.07 -0.56 -4.59
C GLY A 84 -14.12 -1.53 -5.77
N ASP A 85 -12.98 -2.06 -6.22
CA ASP A 85 -12.94 -3.03 -7.32
C ASP A 85 -13.63 -4.34 -6.93
N ILE A 86 -14.39 -4.88 -7.89
CA ILE A 86 -14.90 -6.25 -7.88
C ILE A 86 -14.32 -6.95 -9.10
N ALA A 87 -13.60 -8.06 -8.91
CA ALA A 87 -13.04 -8.84 -10.00
C ALA A 87 -13.71 -10.21 -10.10
N LYS A 88 -14.06 -10.63 -11.31
CA LYS A 88 -14.45 -12.00 -11.63
C LYS A 88 -13.27 -12.70 -12.27
N LEU A 89 -12.84 -13.80 -11.67
CA LEU A 89 -11.70 -14.60 -12.11
C LEU A 89 -12.19 -15.98 -12.52
N THR A 90 -11.64 -16.48 -13.61
CA THR A 90 -11.63 -17.91 -13.96
C THR A 90 -10.18 -18.35 -14.13
N ARG A 91 -9.93 -19.60 -14.53
CA ARG A 91 -8.58 -20.07 -14.88
C ARG A 91 -7.94 -19.25 -16.01
N ASP A 92 -8.75 -18.81 -16.96
CA ASP A 92 -8.28 -18.22 -18.22
C ASP A 92 -8.59 -16.73 -18.36
N SER A 93 -9.39 -16.15 -17.46
CA SER A 93 -9.82 -14.76 -17.57
C SER A 93 -9.85 -14.04 -16.24
N ILE A 94 -9.54 -12.74 -16.28
CA ILE A 94 -9.70 -11.81 -15.17
C ILE A 94 -10.48 -10.62 -15.73
N LYS A 95 -11.61 -10.30 -15.13
CA LYS A 95 -12.41 -9.11 -15.46
C LYS A 95 -12.62 -8.30 -14.20
N VAL A 96 -12.28 -7.02 -14.25
CA VAL A 96 -12.42 -6.10 -13.11
C VAL A 96 -13.55 -5.13 -13.41
N TYR A 97 -14.37 -4.84 -12.40
CA TYR A 97 -15.53 -3.98 -12.52
C TYR A 97 -15.50 -2.89 -11.45
N VAL A 98 -15.86 -1.67 -11.87
CA VAL A 98 -16.06 -0.50 -11.01
C VAL A 98 -17.44 0.05 -11.31
N ASN A 99 -18.30 0.16 -10.29
CA ASN A 99 -19.69 0.61 -10.45
C ASN A 99 -20.49 -0.15 -11.52
N GLY A 100 -20.08 -1.39 -11.84
CA GLY A 100 -20.71 -2.23 -12.86
C GLY A 100 -20.14 -2.12 -14.27
N GLU A 101 -19.18 -1.23 -14.51
CA GLU A 101 -18.48 -1.11 -15.78
C GLU A 101 -17.16 -1.88 -15.73
N GLU A 102 -16.84 -2.61 -16.80
CA GLU A 102 -15.58 -3.33 -16.92
C GLU A 102 -14.42 -2.34 -17.11
N VAL A 103 -13.39 -2.48 -16.29
CA VAL A 103 -12.19 -1.63 -16.32
C VAL A 103 -10.94 -2.47 -16.52
N SER A 104 -9.90 -1.86 -17.08
CA SER A 104 -8.58 -2.48 -17.19
C SER A 104 -7.71 -2.11 -15.98
N ARG A 105 -6.95 -3.09 -15.50
CA ARG A 105 -5.90 -2.92 -14.50
C ARG A 105 -4.59 -3.42 -15.10
N GLU A 106 -3.51 -2.71 -14.84
CA GLU A 106 -2.19 -3.11 -15.33
C GLU A 106 -1.69 -4.35 -14.59
N VAL A 107 -0.94 -5.18 -15.31
CA VAL A 107 -0.21 -6.31 -14.74
C VAL A 107 1.24 -5.90 -14.62
N HIS A 108 1.76 -5.92 -13.40
CA HIS A 108 3.15 -5.62 -13.09
C HIS A 108 3.93 -6.91 -12.90
N GLU A 109 5.12 -6.97 -13.48
CA GLU A 109 6.05 -8.08 -13.27
C GLU A 109 7.11 -7.65 -12.25
N ILE A 110 7.30 -8.46 -11.23
CA ILE A 110 8.31 -8.23 -10.19
C ILE A 110 9.54 -9.07 -10.49
N ASP A 111 10.73 -8.46 -10.35
CA ASP A 111 11.98 -9.19 -10.40
C ASP A 111 12.12 -10.04 -9.12
N ALA A 112 11.86 -11.34 -9.26
CA ALA A 112 11.91 -12.31 -8.16
C ALA A 112 13.27 -12.32 -7.42
N LYS A 113 14.36 -11.86 -8.05
CA LYS A 113 15.69 -11.79 -7.42
C LYS A 113 15.76 -10.78 -6.27
N GLN A 114 14.90 -9.77 -6.25
CA GLN A 114 14.92 -8.76 -5.18
C GLN A 114 14.15 -9.19 -3.92
N HIS A 115 13.29 -10.21 -4.01
CA HIS A 115 12.38 -10.62 -2.93
C HIS A 115 12.68 -12.03 -2.45
N ASN A 116 13.95 -12.33 -2.14
CA ASN A 116 14.29 -13.53 -1.38
C ASN A 116 13.86 -13.34 0.08
N ALA A 117 12.57 -13.57 0.33
CA ALA A 117 11.96 -13.67 1.65
C ALA A 117 12.30 -15.00 2.35
N ASP A 118 13.44 -15.62 2.02
CA ASP A 118 13.95 -16.82 2.68
C ASP A 118 14.94 -16.42 3.78
N LYS A 119 15.01 -17.24 4.83
CA LYS A 119 15.96 -17.07 5.93
C LYS A 119 17.40 -17.35 5.49
N GLY A 120 17.60 -18.07 4.38
CA GLY A 120 18.92 -18.51 3.94
C GLY A 120 19.64 -19.29 5.04
N GLU A 121 20.88 -18.93 5.34
CA GLU A 121 21.70 -19.56 6.39
C GLU A 121 21.31 -19.14 7.82
N PHE A 122 20.41 -18.16 7.99
CA PHE A 122 20.06 -17.63 9.31
C PHE A 122 18.94 -18.43 9.99
N LYS A 123 19.01 -18.52 11.32
CA LYS A 123 18.01 -19.22 12.13
C LYS A 123 16.66 -18.48 12.21
N HIS A 124 16.67 -17.15 12.16
CA HIS A 124 15.51 -16.28 12.32
C HIS A 124 15.55 -15.12 11.31
N TYR A 125 14.39 -14.70 10.79
CA TYR A 125 14.30 -13.53 9.89
C TYR A 125 14.88 -12.27 10.53
N MET A 126 14.52 -12.00 11.79
CA MET A 126 15.07 -10.84 12.51
C MET A 126 16.61 -10.87 12.60
N LEU A 127 17.21 -12.05 12.76
CA LEU A 127 18.67 -12.16 12.79
C LEU A 127 19.28 -11.86 11.42
N LYS A 128 18.69 -12.40 10.35
CA LYS A 128 19.06 -12.08 8.96
C LYS A 128 18.98 -10.57 8.72
N GLU A 129 17.84 -9.96 9.02
CA GLU A 129 17.59 -8.53 8.82
C GLU A 129 18.57 -7.64 9.59
N ILE A 130 18.95 -8.03 10.81
CA ILE A 130 19.99 -7.32 11.59
C ILE A 130 21.35 -7.37 10.86
N TYR A 131 21.74 -8.54 10.35
CA TYR A 131 23.00 -8.71 9.62
C TYR A 131 22.99 -8.05 8.24
N GLU A 132 21.83 -7.92 7.61
CA GLU A 132 21.65 -7.26 6.32
C GLU A 132 21.62 -5.71 6.40
N GLN A 133 21.63 -5.12 7.61
CA GLN A 133 21.59 -3.66 7.77
C GLN A 133 22.69 -2.90 7.02
N PRO A 134 23.97 -3.33 6.98
CA PRO A 134 25.00 -2.62 6.22
C PRO A 134 24.66 -2.52 4.73
N ASP A 135 24.22 -3.63 4.12
CA ASP A 135 23.83 -3.67 2.71
C ASP A 135 22.51 -2.93 2.44
N ALA A 136 21.57 -2.98 3.38
CA ALA A 136 20.32 -2.24 3.29
C ALA A 136 20.56 -0.72 3.33
N VAL A 137 21.44 -0.24 4.22
CA VAL A 137 21.84 1.16 4.30
C VAL A 137 22.58 1.58 3.03
N ALA A 138 23.54 0.78 2.55
CA ALA A 138 24.26 1.06 1.30
C ALA A 138 23.30 1.22 0.12
N ARG A 139 22.39 0.26 -0.09
CA ARG A 139 21.36 0.34 -1.15
C ARG A 139 20.46 1.57 -1.00
N THR A 140 20.11 1.96 0.22
CA THR A 140 19.30 3.16 0.47
C THR A 140 20.06 4.43 0.07
N LEU A 141 21.36 4.50 0.36
CA LEU A 141 22.21 5.63 0.00
C LEU A 141 22.45 5.72 -1.51
N GLU A 142 22.61 4.59 -2.20
CA GLU A 142 22.79 4.51 -3.66
C GLU A 142 21.60 5.10 -4.45
N MET A 143 20.40 5.12 -3.86
CA MET A 143 19.24 5.77 -4.47
C MET A 143 19.42 7.29 -4.59
N ALA A 144 20.21 7.89 -3.68
CA ALA A 144 20.30 9.35 -3.52
C ALA A 144 21.67 9.93 -3.86
N ILE A 145 22.76 9.22 -3.61
CA ILE A 145 24.13 9.75 -3.72
C ILE A 145 24.71 9.51 -5.12
N ASP A 146 25.43 10.51 -5.66
CA ASP A 146 26.22 10.33 -6.89
C ASP A 146 27.49 9.54 -6.59
N ASN A 147 27.57 8.33 -7.14
CA ASN A 147 28.74 7.45 -7.01
C ASN A 147 30.03 8.04 -7.63
N ARG A 148 29.93 9.07 -8.47
CA ARG A 148 31.08 9.79 -9.07
C ARG A 148 31.57 10.94 -8.20
N GLN A 149 30.73 11.45 -7.30
CA GLN A 149 31.04 12.56 -6.41
C GLN A 149 30.58 12.20 -4.99
N ALA A 150 31.48 11.58 -4.23
CA ALA A 150 31.21 11.22 -2.85
C ALA A 150 30.72 12.46 -2.08
N SER A 151 29.51 12.36 -1.49
CA SER A 151 28.79 13.41 -0.72
C SER A 151 27.89 14.36 -1.51
N ALA A 152 27.74 14.20 -2.84
CA ALA A 152 26.72 14.92 -3.60
C ALA A 152 25.45 14.07 -3.75
N LEU A 153 24.28 14.70 -3.66
CA LEU A 153 23.05 14.08 -4.15
C LEU A 153 23.11 14.00 -5.68
N ARG A 154 22.47 12.99 -6.26
CA ARG A 154 22.26 12.93 -7.71
C ARG A 154 21.38 14.09 -8.14
N ASP A 155 21.70 14.69 -9.28
CA ASP A 155 20.96 15.85 -9.82
C ASP A 155 19.46 15.56 -10.02
N ASP A 156 19.10 14.30 -10.31
CA ASP A 156 17.72 13.88 -10.54
C ASP A 156 16.94 13.53 -9.27
N PHE A 157 17.61 13.41 -8.11
CA PHE A 157 17.00 12.86 -6.90
C PHE A 157 15.84 13.73 -6.37
N LEU A 158 16.00 15.05 -6.36
CA LEU A 158 14.97 16.00 -5.90
C LEU A 158 14.44 16.93 -7.00
N ALA A 159 14.88 16.77 -8.24
CA ALA A 159 14.61 17.71 -9.33
C ALA A 159 13.11 18.01 -9.55
N ARG A 160 12.23 17.04 -9.31
CA ARG A 160 10.78 17.21 -9.48
C ARG A 160 10.12 18.07 -8.41
N ASN A 161 10.79 18.27 -7.27
CA ASN A 161 10.18 18.76 -6.04
C ASN A 161 10.95 19.89 -5.37
N GLU A 162 12.07 20.33 -5.97
CA GLU A 162 12.93 21.37 -5.42
C GLU A 162 12.18 22.68 -5.15
N ALA A 163 11.31 23.09 -6.08
CA ALA A 163 10.50 24.29 -5.93
C ALA A 163 9.54 24.17 -4.72
N GLN A 164 8.87 23.03 -4.56
CA GLN A 164 7.94 22.75 -3.47
C GLN A 164 8.68 22.71 -2.12
N LEU A 165 9.88 22.12 -2.09
CA LEU A 165 10.69 22.02 -0.88
C LEU A 165 11.23 23.38 -0.42
N SER A 166 11.51 24.30 -1.35
CA SER A 166 12.03 25.64 -1.02
C SER A 166 11.09 26.49 -0.16
N GLY A 167 9.77 26.24 -0.25
CA GLY A 167 8.74 26.97 0.49
C GLY A 167 8.43 26.40 1.87
N VAL A 168 8.99 25.24 2.24
CA VAL A 168 8.63 24.52 3.47
C VAL A 168 9.09 25.30 4.71
N GLN A 169 8.15 25.55 5.61
CA GLN A 169 8.40 26.24 6.89
C GLN A 169 8.23 25.32 8.10
N HIS A 170 7.54 24.19 7.92
CA HIS A 170 7.26 23.22 8.98
C HIS A 170 7.29 21.80 8.43
N VAL A 171 7.70 20.83 9.25
CA VAL A 171 7.66 19.40 8.92
C VAL A 171 6.73 18.70 9.90
N GLN A 172 5.74 17.98 9.38
CA GLN A 172 4.82 17.15 10.16
C GLN A 172 5.05 15.68 9.80
N ILE A 173 5.59 14.90 10.75
CA ILE A 173 5.81 13.46 10.58
C ILE A 173 4.65 12.68 11.21
N ILE A 174 4.10 11.70 10.50
CA ILE A 174 3.00 10.85 10.95
C ILE A 174 3.39 9.38 10.75
N ALA A 175 3.37 8.60 11.83
CA ALA A 175 3.78 7.21 11.79
C ALA A 175 3.25 6.41 13.00
N CYS A 176 3.48 5.10 13.00
CA CYS A 176 3.16 4.20 14.12
C CYS A 176 4.40 3.39 14.55
N GLY A 177 4.45 2.99 15.83
CA GLY A 177 5.45 2.04 16.35
C GLY A 177 6.91 2.45 16.07
N THR A 178 7.71 1.52 15.54
CA THR A 178 9.13 1.78 15.23
C THR A 178 9.33 2.90 14.20
N SER A 179 8.40 3.06 13.24
CA SER A 179 8.46 4.17 12.27
C SER A 179 8.26 5.53 12.94
N TYR A 180 7.43 5.61 13.99
CA TYR A 180 7.33 6.81 14.82
C TYR A 180 8.65 7.14 15.53
N HIS A 181 9.36 6.13 16.05
CA HIS A 181 10.68 6.34 16.64
C HIS A 181 11.72 6.86 15.64
N ALA A 182 11.70 6.39 14.40
CA ALA A 182 12.54 6.95 13.34
C ALA A 182 12.21 8.44 13.07
N GLY A 183 10.93 8.79 13.03
CA GLY A 183 10.47 10.18 12.93
C GLY A 183 10.95 11.05 14.10
N MET A 184 10.92 10.52 15.33
CA MET A 184 11.45 11.21 16.51
C MET A 184 12.94 11.50 16.41
N VAL A 185 13.74 10.60 15.82
CA VAL A 185 15.17 10.87 15.53
C VAL A 185 15.29 11.95 14.45
N ALA A 186 14.54 11.83 13.35
CA ALA A 186 14.56 12.80 12.26
C ALA A 186 14.19 14.23 12.71
N LYS A 187 13.29 14.37 13.69
CA LYS A 187 12.97 15.66 14.32
C LYS A 187 14.21 16.40 14.81
N TYR A 188 15.11 15.70 15.52
CA TYR A 188 16.34 16.31 16.00
C TYR A 188 17.20 16.80 14.84
N TRP A 189 17.27 16.06 13.73
CA TRP A 189 18.02 16.47 12.55
C TRP A 189 17.41 17.69 11.87
N PHE A 190 16.10 17.71 11.64
CA PHE A 190 15.42 18.88 11.07
C PHE A 190 15.63 20.15 11.92
N GLU A 191 15.48 20.05 13.24
CA GLU A 191 15.61 21.20 14.12
C GLU A 191 17.06 21.65 14.34
N SER A 192 18.01 20.72 14.43
CA SER A 192 19.41 21.04 14.72
C SER A 192 20.23 21.42 13.49
N LEU A 193 20.01 20.74 12.36
CA LEU A 193 20.79 20.93 11.13
C LEU A 193 20.13 21.94 10.20
N MET A 194 18.81 21.86 10.03
CA MET A 194 18.09 22.70 9.05
C MET A 194 17.38 23.90 9.68
N ARG A 195 17.28 23.95 11.02
CA ARG A 195 16.51 24.97 11.76
C ARG A 195 15.03 25.04 11.34
N LEU A 196 14.47 23.92 10.88
CA LEU A 196 13.06 23.80 10.55
C LEU A 196 12.29 23.22 11.74
N SER A 197 11.13 23.81 12.04
CA SER A 197 10.22 23.27 13.06
C SER A 197 9.72 21.89 12.60
N CYS A 198 9.79 20.89 13.48
CA CYS A 198 9.33 19.55 13.17
C CYS A 198 8.44 18.96 14.29
N SER A 199 7.25 18.53 13.92
CA SER A 199 6.32 17.79 14.79
C SER A 199 6.27 16.33 14.38
N VAL A 200 6.13 15.43 15.35
CA VAL A 200 6.01 13.99 15.11
C VAL A 200 4.83 13.48 15.90
N GLU A 201 3.90 12.79 15.24
CA GLU A 201 2.68 12.31 15.86
C GLU A 201 2.41 10.84 15.55
N VAL A 202 1.77 10.19 16.53
CA VAL A 202 1.25 8.83 16.36
C VAL A 202 0.02 8.90 15.46
N ALA A 203 0.00 8.13 14.38
CA ALA A 203 -1.04 8.25 13.34
C ALA A 203 -2.46 7.99 13.88
N SER A 204 -2.62 7.06 14.84
CA SER A 204 -3.91 6.79 15.48
C SER A 204 -4.46 8.03 16.19
N GLU A 205 -3.63 8.77 16.93
CA GLU A 205 -4.05 9.99 17.63
C GLU A 205 -4.35 11.15 16.66
N PHE A 206 -3.54 11.26 15.60
CA PHE A 206 -3.72 12.29 14.57
C PHE A 206 -5.08 12.16 13.87
N ARG A 207 -5.47 10.93 13.53
CA ARG A 207 -6.71 10.61 12.82
C ARG A 207 -7.97 10.90 13.62
N TYR A 208 -7.97 10.62 14.93
CA TYR A 208 -9.18 10.74 15.75
C TYR A 208 -9.37 12.12 16.40
N ARG A 209 -8.46 13.07 16.14
CA ARG A 209 -8.61 14.48 16.54
C ARG A 209 -8.96 15.35 15.33
N ASN A 210 -9.19 16.64 15.55
CA ASN A 210 -9.26 17.62 14.47
C ASN A 210 -7.89 18.33 14.35
N PRO A 211 -6.93 17.78 13.59
CA PRO A 211 -5.59 18.34 13.51
C PRO A 211 -5.56 19.65 12.72
N VAL A 212 -4.76 20.59 13.20
CA VAL A 212 -4.43 21.83 12.49
C VAL A 212 -3.11 21.56 11.77
N VAL A 213 -3.16 21.52 10.44
CA VAL A 213 -1.96 21.46 9.59
C VAL A 213 -1.58 22.91 9.25
N LEU A 214 -0.35 23.30 9.58
CA LEU A 214 0.13 24.65 9.29
C LEU A 214 0.33 24.83 7.78
N ASP A 215 0.14 26.05 7.28
CA ASP A 215 0.48 26.38 5.90
C ASP A 215 1.97 26.13 5.63
N ASN A 216 2.30 25.79 4.38
CA ASN A 216 3.68 25.48 3.95
C ASN A 216 4.34 24.36 4.76
N SER A 217 3.54 23.39 5.23
CA SER A 217 4.04 22.20 5.91
C SER A 217 4.37 21.08 4.93
N LEU A 218 5.54 20.47 5.09
CA LEU A 218 5.85 19.17 4.50
C LEU A 218 5.31 18.08 5.42
N VAL A 219 4.35 17.29 4.93
CA VAL A 219 3.85 16.11 5.64
C VAL A 219 4.63 14.88 5.20
N ILE A 220 5.20 14.14 6.15
CA ILE A 220 5.96 12.91 5.89
C ILE A 220 5.28 11.74 6.61
N CYS A 221 4.84 10.74 5.86
CA CYS A 221 4.30 9.51 6.41
C CYS A 221 5.38 8.42 6.38
N ILE A 222 5.73 7.84 7.54
CA ILE A 222 6.75 6.77 7.61
C ILE A 222 6.05 5.44 7.88
N SER A 223 6.20 4.48 6.96
CA SER A 223 5.64 3.12 7.08
C SER A 223 6.54 2.13 6.35
N GLN A 224 6.93 1.04 7.02
CA GLN A 224 7.69 -0.04 6.38
C GLN A 224 6.84 -0.81 5.37
N SER A 225 5.60 -1.14 5.72
CA SER A 225 4.71 -1.92 4.85
C SER A 225 3.99 -1.08 3.80
N GLY A 226 4.00 0.26 3.92
CA GLY A 226 3.11 1.14 3.14
C GLY A 226 1.60 0.98 3.44
N GLU A 227 1.20 -0.02 4.23
CA GLU A 227 -0.20 -0.43 4.43
C GLU A 227 -0.75 -0.12 5.83
N THR A 228 0.05 0.48 6.70
CA THR A 228 -0.36 0.80 8.07
C THR A 228 -1.64 1.66 8.04
N ALA A 229 -2.77 1.06 8.44
CA ALA A 229 -4.10 1.61 8.18
C ALA A 229 -4.30 3.02 8.75
N ASP A 230 -3.77 3.30 9.94
CA ASP A 230 -3.86 4.62 10.56
C ASP A 230 -3.03 5.66 9.81
N THR A 231 -1.81 5.30 9.38
CA THR A 231 -0.94 6.18 8.58
C THR A 231 -1.57 6.49 7.22
N LEU A 232 -2.11 5.48 6.53
CA LEU A 232 -2.81 5.65 5.25
C LEU A 232 -4.08 6.50 5.40
N SER A 233 -4.84 6.28 6.46
CA SER A 233 -6.05 7.06 6.74
C SER A 233 -5.72 8.52 7.02
N ALA A 234 -4.68 8.78 7.82
CA ALA A 234 -4.21 10.14 8.10
C ALA A 234 -3.74 10.85 6.81
N LEU A 235 -3.00 10.16 5.94
CA LEU A 235 -2.59 10.69 4.63
C LEU A 235 -3.79 11.07 3.76
N ARG A 236 -4.81 10.20 3.67
CA ARG A 236 -6.05 10.46 2.92
C ARG A 236 -6.81 11.66 3.48
N GLU A 237 -6.92 11.76 4.80
CA GLU A 237 -7.60 12.87 5.46
C GLU A 237 -6.92 14.22 5.19
N ILE A 238 -5.58 14.25 5.28
CA ILE A 238 -4.81 15.46 4.97
C ILE A 238 -5.04 15.87 3.53
N LYS A 239 -4.87 14.94 2.57
CA LYS A 239 -5.09 15.22 1.13
C LYS A 239 -6.46 15.87 0.86
N ASN A 240 -7.51 15.38 1.52
CA ASN A 240 -8.85 15.92 1.38
C ASN A 240 -9.01 17.33 1.97
N LYS A 241 -8.27 17.68 3.02
CA LYS A 241 -8.37 18.96 3.72
C LYS A 241 -7.57 20.08 3.05
N THR A 242 -6.43 19.77 2.44
CA THR A 242 -5.42 20.79 2.11
C THR A 242 -5.25 21.09 0.61
N GLN A 243 -5.87 20.34 -0.31
CA GLN A 243 -5.88 20.62 -1.78
C GLN A 243 -4.51 20.93 -2.44
N GLN A 244 -3.37 20.66 -1.79
CA GLN A 244 -2.04 20.80 -2.41
C GLN A 244 -1.57 19.49 -3.04
N ASP A 245 -0.62 19.57 -3.96
CA ASP A 245 0.09 18.41 -4.49
C ASP A 245 1.15 17.95 -3.47
N TRP A 246 1.03 16.72 -2.98
CA TRP A 246 1.84 16.19 -1.89
C TRP A 246 2.93 15.26 -2.40
N LEU A 247 4.10 15.38 -1.79
CA LEU A 247 5.16 14.38 -1.82
C LEU A 247 4.73 13.18 -0.97
N VAL A 248 4.50 12.03 -1.61
CA VAL A 248 4.41 10.72 -0.96
C VAL A 248 5.77 10.06 -1.05
#